data_AF-A0A923D609-F1
#
_entry.id   AF-A0A923D609-F1
#
_cell.length_a   1.000
_cell.length_b   1.000
_cell.length_c   1.000
_cell.angle_alpha   90.00
_cell.angle_beta   90.00
_cell.angle_gamma   90.00
#
_symmetry.space_group_name_H-M   'P 1'
#
loop_
_entity.id
_entity.type
_entity.pdbx_description
1 polymer ?
#
loop_
_entity_poly.entity_id
_entity_poly.type
_entity_poly.pdbx_seq_one_letter_code
_entity_poly.pdbx_strand_id
1 'polypeptide(L)'
;FSPPLTREDGTDTGTLIAQIFQTLDTPPEKREKALDEDLEKFPYVNGALYDEVLRFPNFDSRMRRTLLECLAFDWSRVSPAIFGSMFQSVMDPAQRRNLGAHYTSERNILKVVRGLFLDDLYREYEAAKSDLRKLNRFHERIARLRFFDPACGCGNFLIISYRELRRLEIAILKQMRKLRGQYVETLQTDISLLSLIDVDAFYGIELEEFPVRIAEVALWLTDHQMNMELSAEFGQTYTRLPLKKSAHIVHGNALRMDWEALVPKPAAAEKEATLFILGNPPFVGKYNRNEEQTADMLVLGADLTGLGVLDYVCGWYMKATEYLRGTKIQAAFVSTNSITQGEQAGILWPWLLNQGMRINFAHRTFKWSNEARGNAHVYCVIIGFAVFDAPIKRLYDYETPTGEPMEILARNINPYLVDAADIVISNRSRPICSVP
;
A
#
# COMPACT_ATOMS: atom_id res chain seq x y z
N PHE A 1 -15.38 -28.18 -33.73
CA PHE A 1 -14.54 -28.43 -32.54
C PHE A 1 -13.10 -28.21 -32.96
N SER A 2 -12.51 -27.07 -32.63
CA SER A 2 -11.08 -26.88 -32.81
C SER A 2 -10.36 -27.84 -31.86
N PRO A 3 -9.32 -28.57 -32.30
CA PRO A 3 -8.54 -29.42 -31.43
C PRO A 3 -7.96 -28.59 -30.26
N PRO A 4 -7.76 -29.20 -29.08
CA PRO A 4 -7.17 -28.47 -27.96
C PRO A 4 -5.73 -28.05 -28.31
N LEU A 5 -5.39 -26.79 -28.01
CA LEU A 5 -4.07 -26.17 -28.25
C LEU A 5 -2.91 -26.87 -27.52
N THR A 6 -3.22 -27.62 -26.47
CA THR A 6 -2.27 -28.43 -25.67
C THR A 6 -2.86 -29.82 -25.43
N ARG A 7 -1.99 -30.83 -25.33
CA ARG A 7 -2.35 -32.23 -25.05
C ARG A 7 -3.08 -32.36 -23.71
N GLU A 8 -4.06 -33.26 -23.64
CA GLU A 8 -4.81 -33.51 -22.40
C GLU A 8 -3.95 -34.03 -21.24
N ASP A 9 -2.82 -34.66 -21.55
CA ASP A 9 -1.84 -35.14 -20.57
C ASP A 9 -1.02 -34.01 -19.91
N GLY A 10 -1.09 -32.77 -20.43
CA GLY A 10 -0.40 -31.60 -19.90
C GLY A 10 1.04 -31.43 -20.34
N THR A 11 1.62 -32.40 -21.05
CA THR A 11 3.08 -32.48 -21.28
C THR A 11 3.67 -31.33 -22.10
N ASP A 12 2.87 -30.69 -22.95
CA ASP A 12 3.24 -29.54 -23.79
C ASP A 12 2.77 -28.18 -23.23
N THR A 13 2.02 -28.18 -22.12
CA THR A 13 1.42 -26.95 -21.57
C THR A 13 2.47 -25.95 -21.09
N GLY A 14 3.52 -26.44 -20.42
CA GLY A 14 4.60 -25.58 -19.95
C GLY A 14 5.41 -24.92 -21.06
N THR A 15 5.65 -25.67 -22.14
CA THR A 15 6.35 -25.15 -23.33
C THR A 15 5.51 -24.05 -24.01
N LEU A 16 4.20 -24.26 -24.16
CA LEU A 16 3.33 -23.24 -24.75
C LEU A 16 3.26 -21.97 -23.90
N ILE A 17 3.12 -22.10 -22.57
CA ILE A 17 3.13 -20.94 -21.65
C ILE A 17 4.41 -20.12 -21.83
N ALA A 18 5.53 -20.80 -21.99
CA ALA A 18 6.79 -20.10 -22.15
C ALA A 18 6.96 -19.41 -23.50
N GLN A 19 6.45 -20.01 -24.57
CA GLN A 19 6.35 -19.33 -25.87
C GLN A 19 5.45 -18.09 -25.79
N ILE A 20 4.36 -18.17 -25.02
CA ILE A 20 3.51 -16.99 -24.73
C ILE A 20 4.32 -15.93 -23.98
N PHE A 21 5.04 -16.28 -22.91
CA PHE A 21 5.86 -15.31 -22.16
C PHE A 21 6.91 -14.64 -23.04
N GLN A 22 7.62 -15.42 -23.87
CA GLN A 22 8.57 -14.88 -24.84
C GLN A 22 7.89 -13.94 -25.84
N THR A 23 6.68 -14.27 -26.31
CA THR A 23 5.92 -13.43 -27.25
C THR A 23 5.45 -12.12 -26.61
N LEU A 24 5.05 -12.15 -25.34
CA LEU A 24 4.70 -10.97 -24.55
C LEU A 24 5.91 -10.08 -24.28
N ASP A 25 7.12 -10.66 -24.25
CA ASP A 25 8.40 -9.97 -24.10
C ASP A 25 9.03 -9.47 -25.41
N THR A 26 8.52 -9.91 -26.56
CA THR A 26 9.11 -9.60 -27.87
C THR A 26 8.27 -8.58 -28.64
N PRO A 27 8.79 -7.37 -28.93
CA PRO A 27 8.12 -6.39 -29.79
C PRO A 27 7.74 -6.99 -31.14
N PRO A 28 6.59 -6.62 -31.75
CA PRO A 28 6.10 -7.25 -32.99
C PRO A 28 7.13 -7.27 -34.12
N GLU A 29 7.92 -6.21 -34.27
CA GLU A 29 8.97 -6.07 -35.29
C GLU A 29 10.19 -6.98 -35.07
N LYS A 30 10.33 -7.55 -33.87
CA LYS A 30 11.41 -8.49 -33.51
C LYS A 30 10.92 -9.96 -33.46
N ARG A 31 9.62 -10.21 -33.68
CA ARG A 31 9.07 -11.57 -33.69
C ARG A 31 9.55 -12.33 -34.93
N GLU A 32 9.66 -13.64 -34.78
CA GLU A 32 10.00 -14.51 -35.91
C GLU A 32 8.89 -14.47 -36.96
N LYS A 33 9.25 -14.42 -38.26
CA LYS A 33 8.26 -14.36 -39.36
C LYS A 33 7.40 -15.60 -39.50
N ALA A 34 7.83 -16.71 -38.90
CA ALA A 34 7.13 -17.99 -38.90
C ALA A 34 6.48 -18.30 -37.54
N LEU A 35 6.32 -17.28 -36.69
CA LEU A 35 5.60 -17.41 -35.43
C LEU A 35 4.15 -17.85 -35.71
N ASP A 36 3.63 -18.70 -34.84
CA ASP A 36 2.27 -19.21 -34.94
C ASP A 36 1.23 -18.07 -34.90
N GLU A 37 0.21 -18.15 -35.76
CA GLU A 37 -0.82 -17.10 -35.91
C GLU A 37 -1.61 -16.85 -34.61
N ASP A 38 -1.78 -17.85 -33.74
CA ASP A 38 -2.42 -17.66 -32.45
C ASP A 38 -1.51 -16.93 -31.46
N LEU A 39 -0.19 -17.17 -31.52
CA LEU A 39 0.79 -16.44 -30.72
C LEU A 39 0.93 -14.97 -31.18
N GLU A 40 0.86 -14.70 -32.49
CA GLU A 40 0.93 -13.34 -33.03
C GLU A 40 -0.14 -12.39 -32.47
N LYS A 41 -1.30 -12.92 -32.07
CA LYS A 41 -2.42 -12.15 -31.49
C LYS A 41 -2.09 -11.53 -30.14
N PHE A 42 -1.11 -12.07 -29.40
CA PHE A 42 -0.72 -11.51 -28.12
C PHE A 42 0.02 -10.18 -28.31
N PRO A 43 -0.34 -9.12 -27.56
CA PRO A 43 0.35 -7.85 -27.66
C PRO A 43 1.76 -7.95 -27.05
N TYR A 44 2.59 -6.97 -27.35
CA TYR A 44 3.83 -6.76 -26.60
C TYR A 44 3.53 -6.05 -25.28
N VAL A 45 4.01 -6.62 -24.17
CA VAL A 45 3.66 -6.18 -22.81
C VAL A 45 4.82 -5.52 -22.07
N ASN A 46 6.06 -5.98 -22.24
CA ASN A 46 7.10 -5.88 -21.20
C ASN A 46 7.44 -4.48 -20.64
N GLY A 47 8.30 -4.50 -19.62
CA GLY A 47 8.42 -3.42 -18.64
C GLY A 47 8.92 -3.93 -17.30
N ALA A 48 9.82 -4.91 -17.34
CA ALA A 48 10.30 -5.79 -16.27
C ALA A 48 9.51 -7.09 -16.03
N LEU A 49 8.18 -7.16 -16.26
CA LEU A 49 7.39 -8.33 -15.85
C LEU A 49 7.75 -9.65 -16.56
N TYR A 50 8.09 -9.59 -17.85
CA TYR A 50 8.43 -10.77 -18.66
C TYR A 50 9.92 -10.84 -19.02
N ASP A 51 10.74 -9.93 -18.48
CA ASP A 51 12.15 -9.80 -18.84
C ASP A 51 13.00 -10.96 -18.29
N GLU A 52 12.54 -11.64 -17.22
CA GLU A 52 13.24 -12.76 -16.62
C GLU A 52 13.02 -14.06 -17.40
N VAL A 53 14.12 -14.71 -17.81
CA VAL A 53 14.09 -16.03 -18.44
C VAL A 53 13.87 -17.12 -17.37
N LEU A 54 12.63 -17.57 -17.25
CA LEU A 54 12.25 -18.62 -16.33
C LEU A 54 12.44 -20.03 -16.94
N ARG A 55 12.66 -21.02 -16.08
CA ARG A 55 12.62 -22.43 -16.50
C ARG A 55 11.18 -22.83 -16.84
N PHE A 56 11.01 -23.59 -17.91
CA PHE A 56 9.69 -24.07 -18.29
C PHE A 56 9.13 -25.02 -17.22
N PRO A 57 7.93 -24.77 -16.70
CA PRO A 57 7.29 -25.66 -15.74
C PRO A 57 6.88 -26.97 -16.41
N ASN A 58 7.01 -28.09 -15.70
CA ASN A 58 6.43 -29.36 -16.14
C ASN A 58 4.99 -29.43 -15.63
N PHE A 59 4.07 -29.78 -16.53
CA PHE A 59 2.65 -29.92 -16.23
C PHE A 59 2.23 -31.38 -16.32
N ASP A 60 1.33 -31.79 -15.43
CA ASP A 60 0.54 -33.01 -15.58
C ASP A 60 -0.91 -32.68 -16.02
N SER A 61 -1.70 -33.72 -16.26
CA SER A 61 -3.09 -33.58 -16.69
C SER A 61 -3.97 -32.84 -15.67
N ARG A 62 -3.63 -32.91 -14.37
CA ARG A 62 -4.36 -32.23 -13.30
C ARG A 62 -4.04 -30.74 -13.29
N MET A 63 -2.75 -30.37 -13.34
CA MET A 63 -2.29 -29.00 -13.39
C MET A 63 -2.84 -28.27 -14.62
N ARG A 64 -2.84 -28.92 -15.80
CA ARG A 64 -3.44 -28.37 -17.01
C ARG A 64 -4.94 -28.11 -16.82
N ARG A 65 -5.67 -29.08 -16.26
CA ARG A 65 -7.11 -28.95 -16.01
C ARG A 65 -7.40 -27.79 -15.06
N THR A 66 -6.65 -27.69 -13.96
CA THR A 66 -6.79 -26.59 -13.00
C THR A 66 -6.49 -25.24 -13.65
N LEU A 67 -5.46 -25.13 -14.51
CA LEU A 67 -5.20 -23.90 -15.25
C LEU A 67 -6.39 -23.53 -16.16
N LEU A 68 -6.95 -24.48 -16.91
CA LEU A 68 -8.13 -24.23 -17.76
C LEU A 68 -9.36 -23.82 -16.95
N GLU A 69 -9.57 -24.43 -15.78
CA GLU A 69 -10.63 -24.02 -14.83
C GLU A 69 -10.40 -22.59 -14.35
N CYS A 70 -9.16 -22.20 -14.03
CA CYS A 70 -8.80 -20.82 -13.67
C CYS A 70 -9.07 -19.84 -14.82
N LEU A 71 -8.77 -20.21 -16.06
CA LEU A 71 -9.00 -19.38 -17.25
C LEU A 71 -10.49 -19.18 -17.58
N ALA A 72 -11.37 -20.04 -17.06
CA ALA A 72 -12.82 -19.91 -17.24
C ALA A 72 -13.46 -18.84 -16.34
N PHE A 73 -12.76 -18.36 -15.31
CA PHE A 73 -13.25 -17.27 -14.47
C PHE A 73 -13.10 -15.92 -15.17
N ASP A 74 -14.02 -14.99 -14.88
CA ASP A 74 -13.89 -13.59 -15.28
C ASP A 74 -12.98 -12.84 -14.30
N TRP A 75 -11.76 -12.53 -14.76
CA TRP A 75 -10.74 -11.81 -13.99
C TRP A 75 -10.84 -10.28 -14.12
N SER A 76 -11.81 -9.74 -14.87
CA SER A 76 -11.94 -8.29 -15.11
C SER A 76 -12.13 -7.47 -13.83
N ARG A 77 -12.72 -8.09 -12.79
CA ARG A 77 -13.00 -7.46 -11.49
C ARG A 77 -12.10 -7.95 -10.36
N VAL A 78 -10.86 -8.31 -10.67
CA VAL A 78 -9.89 -8.68 -9.64
C VAL A 78 -9.76 -7.56 -8.60
N SER A 79 -9.67 -7.93 -7.32
CA SER A 79 -9.66 -6.99 -6.20
C SER A 79 -8.53 -7.31 -5.20
N PRO A 80 -8.16 -6.36 -4.33
CA PRO A 80 -7.16 -6.58 -3.27
C PRO A 80 -7.45 -7.78 -2.36
N ALA A 81 -8.73 -8.16 -2.19
CA ALA A 81 -9.10 -9.34 -1.41
C ALA A 81 -8.64 -10.64 -2.09
N ILE A 82 -8.64 -10.71 -3.42
CA ILE A 82 -8.16 -11.89 -4.16
C ILE A 82 -6.65 -12.02 -3.97
N PHE A 83 -5.87 -10.95 -4.18
CA PHE A 83 -4.42 -10.96 -3.97
C PHE A 83 -4.04 -11.30 -2.52
N GLY A 84 -4.75 -10.70 -1.56
CA GLY A 84 -4.55 -10.99 -0.14
C GLY A 84 -4.85 -12.43 0.22
N SER A 85 -5.95 -13.00 -0.28
CA SER A 85 -6.31 -14.40 -0.01
C SER A 85 -5.35 -15.40 -0.68
N MET A 86 -4.90 -15.12 -1.91
CA MET A 86 -3.91 -15.93 -2.62
C MET A 86 -2.60 -15.97 -1.86
N PHE A 87 -2.08 -14.81 -1.46
CA PHE A 87 -0.88 -14.69 -0.62
C PHE A 87 -1.00 -15.52 0.66
N GLN A 88 -2.11 -15.38 1.39
CA GLN A 88 -2.29 -16.10 2.64
C GLN A 88 -2.43 -17.61 2.47
N SER A 89 -2.97 -18.07 1.34
CA SER A 89 -3.22 -19.50 1.10
C SER A 89 -1.96 -20.31 0.80
N VAL A 90 -0.90 -19.67 0.31
CA VAL A 90 0.35 -20.36 -0.04
C VAL A 90 1.34 -20.42 1.12
N MET A 91 1.07 -19.72 2.23
CA MET A 91 1.94 -19.69 3.39
C MET A 91 1.62 -20.78 4.41
N ASP A 92 2.66 -21.34 5.03
CA ASP A 92 2.51 -22.19 6.21
C ASP A 92 1.86 -21.40 7.38
N PRO A 93 0.90 -21.97 8.15
CA PRO A 93 0.23 -21.25 9.23
C PRO A 93 1.14 -20.69 10.33
N ALA A 94 2.26 -21.36 10.65
CA ALA A 94 3.22 -20.88 11.64
C ALA A 94 4.05 -19.72 11.07
N GLN A 95 4.52 -19.85 9.82
CA GLN A 95 5.20 -18.77 9.10
C GLN A 95 4.28 -17.55 8.96
N ARG A 96 3.01 -17.75 8.60
CA ARG A 96 2.00 -16.70 8.47
C ARG A 96 1.83 -15.90 9.77
N ARG A 97 1.82 -16.59 10.93
CA ARG A 97 1.72 -15.92 12.24
C ARG A 97 2.98 -15.15 12.59
N ASN A 98 4.16 -15.75 12.38
CA ASN A 98 5.44 -15.15 12.74
C ASN A 98 5.77 -13.91 11.90
N LEU A 99 5.40 -13.93 10.61
CA LEU A 99 5.56 -12.81 9.69
C LEU A 99 4.42 -11.79 9.80
N GLY A 100 3.40 -12.05 10.61
CA GLY A 100 2.22 -11.19 10.68
C GLY A 100 1.50 -11.04 9.33
N ALA A 101 1.57 -12.06 8.46
CA ALA A 101 1.07 -12.08 7.08
C ALA A 101 -0.48 -12.13 7.02
N HIS A 102 -1.09 -11.07 7.53
CA HIS A 102 -2.52 -10.81 7.48
C HIS A 102 -2.78 -9.63 6.58
N TYR A 103 -3.36 -9.88 5.40
CA TYR A 103 -3.68 -8.77 4.50
C TYR A 103 -4.69 -7.82 5.15
N THR A 104 -4.58 -6.55 4.81
CA THR A 104 -5.50 -5.52 5.27
C THR A 104 -6.69 -5.39 4.32
N SER A 105 -7.90 -5.45 4.86
CA SER A 105 -9.13 -5.24 4.08
C SER A 105 -9.24 -3.81 3.59
N GLU A 106 -9.93 -3.61 2.46
CA GLU A 106 -10.15 -2.30 1.86
C GLU A 106 -10.75 -1.30 2.87
N ARG A 107 -11.73 -1.72 3.67
CA ARG A 107 -12.34 -0.88 4.72
C ARG A 107 -11.31 -0.35 5.70
N ASN A 108 -10.35 -1.17 6.11
CA ASN A 108 -9.32 -0.76 7.06
C ASN A 108 -8.22 0.09 6.40
N ILE A 109 -7.89 -0.17 5.12
CA ILE A 109 -6.98 0.69 4.35
C ILE A 109 -7.56 2.10 4.22
N LEU A 110 -8.85 2.20 3.89
CA LEU A 110 -9.52 3.49 3.74
C LEU A 110 -9.50 4.31 5.03
N LYS A 111 -9.54 3.71 6.22
CA LYS A 111 -9.37 4.43 7.49
C LYS A 111 -8.01 5.15 7.55
N VAL A 112 -6.93 4.46 7.17
CA VAL A 112 -5.58 5.02 7.13
C VAL A 112 -5.46 6.09 6.05
N VAL A 113 -5.83 5.76 4.82
CA VAL A 113 -5.66 6.62 3.64
C VAL A 113 -6.47 7.91 3.75
N ARG A 114 -7.72 7.84 4.24
CA ARG A 114 -8.58 9.02 4.44
C ARG A 114 -8.06 9.94 5.54
N GLY A 115 -7.61 9.38 6.67
CA GLY A 115 -6.99 10.17 7.73
C GLY A 115 -5.64 10.78 7.33
N LEU A 116 -4.89 10.11 6.46
CA LEU A 116 -3.53 10.50 6.09
C LEU A 116 -3.47 11.58 5.01
N PHE A 117 -4.22 11.41 3.91
CA PHE A 117 -4.15 12.33 2.78
C PHE A 117 -5.45 12.47 1.98
N LEU A 118 -6.25 11.40 1.83
CA LEU A 118 -7.30 11.38 0.81
C LEU A 118 -8.43 12.38 1.09
N ASP A 119 -8.89 12.50 2.34
CA ASP A 119 -9.93 13.49 2.68
C ASP A 119 -9.41 14.93 2.56
N ASP A 120 -8.12 15.17 2.84
CA ASP A 120 -7.48 16.47 2.63
C ASP A 120 -7.44 16.82 1.13
N LEU A 121 -7.07 15.86 0.27
CA LEU A 121 -7.09 16.04 -1.19
C LEU A 121 -8.50 16.32 -1.73
N TYR A 122 -9.53 15.62 -1.25
CA TYR A 122 -10.91 15.92 -1.66
C TYR A 122 -11.35 17.31 -1.21
N ARG A 123 -10.95 17.77 -0.01
CA ARG A 123 -11.22 19.15 0.43
C ARG A 123 -10.52 20.19 -0.45
N GLU A 124 -9.29 19.95 -0.85
CA GLU A 124 -8.57 20.81 -1.79
C GLU A 124 -9.19 20.82 -3.19
N TYR A 125 -9.60 19.65 -3.69
CA TYR A 125 -10.36 19.52 -4.93
C TYR A 125 -11.63 20.38 -4.89
N GLU A 126 -12.42 20.25 -3.82
CA GLU A 126 -13.66 21.02 -3.64
C GLU A 126 -13.41 22.54 -3.58
N ALA A 127 -12.28 22.97 -3.01
CA ALA A 127 -11.89 24.38 -3.00
C ALA A 127 -11.38 24.89 -4.36
N ALA A 128 -10.82 24.01 -5.20
CA ALA A 128 -10.27 24.33 -6.52
C ALA A 128 -11.28 24.15 -7.67
N LYS A 129 -12.35 23.36 -7.49
CA LYS A 129 -13.23 22.82 -8.55
C LYS A 129 -13.89 23.87 -9.46
N SER A 130 -13.98 25.12 -9.03
CA SER A 130 -14.65 26.21 -9.77
C SER A 130 -13.69 27.07 -10.59
N ASP A 131 -12.38 26.85 -10.48
CA ASP A 131 -11.35 27.66 -11.13
C ASP A 131 -10.36 26.74 -11.86
N LEU A 132 -10.36 26.83 -13.19
CA LEU A 132 -9.54 25.97 -14.05
C LEU A 132 -8.05 26.09 -13.74
N ARG A 133 -7.55 27.28 -13.37
CA ARG A 133 -6.13 27.48 -13.04
C ARG A 133 -5.78 26.83 -11.72
N LYS A 134 -6.65 26.96 -10.70
CA LYS A 134 -6.46 26.28 -9.41
C LYS A 134 -6.52 24.76 -9.59
N LEU A 135 -7.46 24.28 -10.38
CA LEU A 135 -7.66 22.85 -10.63
C LEU A 135 -6.48 22.24 -11.40
N ASN A 136 -5.93 22.93 -12.41
CA ASN A 136 -4.69 22.51 -13.09
C ASN A 136 -3.52 22.40 -12.11
N ARG A 137 -3.29 23.41 -11.25
CA ARG A 137 -2.21 23.36 -10.25
C ARG A 137 -2.40 22.24 -9.25
N PHE A 138 -3.65 21.98 -8.85
CA PHE A 138 -3.98 20.86 -7.97
C PHE A 138 -3.69 19.51 -8.65
N HIS A 139 -4.04 19.38 -9.93
CA HIS A 139 -3.73 18.18 -10.71
C HIS A 139 -2.22 17.92 -10.83
N GLU A 140 -1.44 18.95 -11.16
CA GLU A 140 0.03 18.86 -11.21
C GLU A 140 0.65 18.51 -9.85
N ARG A 141 0.05 18.98 -8.75
CA ARG A 141 0.47 18.68 -7.38
C ARG A 141 0.19 17.22 -7.03
N ILE A 142 -1.02 16.71 -7.28
CA ILE A 142 -1.35 15.31 -6.94
C ILE A 142 -0.52 14.31 -7.75
N ALA A 143 -0.13 14.68 -8.97
CA ALA A 143 0.75 13.88 -9.82
C ALA A 143 2.18 13.74 -9.28
N ARG A 144 2.59 14.59 -8.33
CA ARG A 144 3.92 14.54 -7.68
C ARG A 144 3.90 13.80 -6.36
N LEU A 145 2.73 13.36 -5.89
CA LEU A 145 2.64 12.62 -4.64
C LEU A 145 3.29 11.26 -4.79
N ARG A 146 4.01 10.84 -3.75
CA ARG A 146 4.65 9.54 -3.63
C ARG A 146 4.14 8.83 -2.38
N PHE A 147 4.08 7.52 -2.45
CA PHE A 147 3.55 6.68 -1.38
C PHE A 147 4.52 5.56 -1.07
N PHE A 148 4.82 5.36 0.21
CA PHE A 148 5.76 4.36 0.65
C PHE A 148 5.16 3.46 1.73
N ASP A 149 5.16 2.16 1.47
CA ASP A 149 4.79 1.13 2.45
C ASP A 149 5.99 0.24 2.82
N PRO A 150 6.63 0.46 3.99
CA PRO A 150 7.80 -0.29 4.43
C PRO A 150 7.47 -1.70 4.98
N ALA A 151 6.25 -2.20 4.82
CA ALA A 151 5.88 -3.59 5.13
C ALA A 151 4.68 -3.98 4.25
N CYS A 152 4.87 -3.91 2.93
CA CYS A 152 3.74 -3.79 2.01
C CYS A 152 2.95 -5.09 1.77
N GLY A 153 3.49 -6.26 2.13
CA GLY A 153 2.87 -7.53 1.81
C GLY A 153 2.56 -7.64 0.32
N CYS A 154 1.32 -8.03 -0.01
CA CYS A 154 0.82 -8.07 -1.39
C CYS A 154 0.45 -6.69 -1.98
N GLY A 155 0.84 -5.59 -1.35
CA GLY A 155 0.74 -4.23 -1.90
C GLY A 155 -0.62 -3.55 -1.73
N ASN A 156 -1.56 -4.11 -0.95
CA ASN A 156 -2.94 -3.62 -0.89
C ASN A 156 -3.07 -2.12 -0.55
N PHE A 157 -2.22 -1.62 0.34
CA PHE A 157 -2.18 -0.19 0.68
C PHE A 157 -1.80 0.69 -0.51
N LEU A 158 -0.79 0.28 -1.28
CA LEU A 158 -0.35 0.97 -2.49
C LEU A 158 -1.43 0.90 -3.57
N ILE A 159 -2.02 -0.28 -3.77
CA ILE A 159 -3.09 -0.54 -4.74
C ILE A 159 -4.31 0.35 -4.49
N ILE A 160 -4.81 0.38 -3.25
CA ILE A 160 -5.98 1.21 -2.90
C ILE A 160 -5.63 2.69 -3.00
N SER A 161 -4.46 3.12 -2.49
CA SER A 161 -4.02 4.52 -2.60
C SER A 161 -3.95 4.97 -4.05
N TYR A 162 -3.40 4.13 -4.94
CA TYR A 162 -3.34 4.37 -6.37
C TYR A 162 -4.73 4.47 -7.01
N ARG A 163 -5.61 3.51 -6.73
CA ARG A 163 -7.00 3.49 -7.24
C ARG A 163 -7.76 4.75 -6.85
N GLU A 164 -7.72 5.14 -5.57
CA GLU A 164 -8.41 6.34 -5.10
C GLU A 164 -7.81 7.62 -5.69
N LEU A 165 -6.48 7.67 -5.88
CA LEU A 165 -5.82 8.81 -6.52
C LEU A 165 -6.20 8.93 -8.01
N ARG A 166 -6.28 7.82 -8.73
CA ARG A 166 -6.76 7.79 -10.13
C ARG A 166 -8.23 8.17 -10.24
N ARG A 167 -9.09 7.77 -9.30
CA ARG A 167 -10.49 8.21 -9.26
C ARG A 167 -10.62 9.71 -9.01
N LEU A 168 -9.80 10.27 -8.11
CA LEU A 168 -9.72 11.70 -7.92
C LEU A 168 -9.23 12.41 -9.19
N GLU A 169 -8.21 11.87 -9.88
CA GLU A 169 -7.74 12.39 -11.16
C GLU A 169 -8.85 12.41 -12.21
N ILE A 170 -9.62 11.33 -12.37
CA ILE A 170 -10.75 11.26 -13.29
C ILE A 170 -11.78 12.36 -12.95
N ALA A 171 -12.09 12.56 -11.66
CA ALA A 171 -13.00 13.62 -11.22
C ALA A 171 -12.48 15.02 -11.58
N ILE A 172 -11.18 15.26 -11.40
CA ILE A 172 -10.50 16.50 -11.78
C ILE A 172 -10.61 16.74 -13.29
N LEU A 173 -10.23 15.75 -14.11
CA LEU A 173 -10.27 15.85 -15.57
C LEU A 173 -11.68 16.09 -16.08
N LYS A 174 -12.67 15.41 -15.50
CA LYS A 174 -14.10 15.62 -15.81
C LYS A 174 -14.53 17.05 -15.49
N GLN A 175 -14.11 17.58 -14.36
CA GLN A 175 -14.41 18.95 -13.96
C GLN A 175 -13.69 19.99 -14.83
N MET A 176 -12.44 19.74 -15.21
CA MET A 176 -11.70 20.58 -16.15
C MET A 176 -12.39 20.64 -17.52
N ARG A 177 -12.88 19.50 -18.03
CA ARG A 177 -13.66 19.44 -19.28
C ARG A 177 -14.93 20.28 -19.18
N LYS A 178 -15.67 20.20 -18.07
CA LYS A 178 -16.87 21.03 -17.84
C LYS A 178 -16.55 22.53 -17.83
N LEU A 179 -15.48 22.94 -17.15
CA LEU A 179 -15.07 24.35 -17.05
C LEU A 179 -14.58 24.95 -18.37
N ARG A 180 -13.98 24.14 -19.26
CA ARG A 180 -13.55 24.58 -20.60
C ARG A 180 -14.74 24.84 -21.55
N GLY A 181 -15.92 24.29 -21.23
CA GLY A 181 -17.14 24.41 -22.02
C GLY A 181 -17.18 23.50 -23.25
N GLN A 182 -18.40 23.29 -23.79
CA GLN A 182 -18.63 22.49 -25.01
C GLN A 182 -18.01 23.08 -26.29
N TYR A 183 -17.59 24.35 -26.28
CA TYR A 183 -17.01 25.03 -27.45
C TYR A 183 -15.61 24.55 -27.86
N VAL A 184 -15.00 23.65 -27.07
CA VAL A 184 -13.73 22.98 -27.40
C VAL A 184 -13.97 21.49 -27.73
N GLU A 185 -15.13 21.15 -28.31
CA GLU A 185 -15.35 19.81 -28.89
C GLU A 185 -14.44 19.51 -30.10
N THR A 186 -13.81 20.53 -30.70
CA THR A 186 -12.96 20.39 -31.88
C THR A 186 -11.49 20.08 -31.58
N LEU A 187 -11.03 20.23 -30.34
CA LEU A 187 -9.74 19.68 -29.93
C LEU A 187 -10.01 18.36 -29.22
N GLN A 188 -9.95 17.26 -29.98
CA GLN A 188 -9.75 15.92 -29.42
C GLN A 188 -8.50 15.96 -28.55
N THR A 189 -8.67 16.34 -27.29
CA THR A 189 -7.56 16.34 -26.34
C THR A 189 -7.35 14.88 -26.01
N ASP A 190 -6.26 14.34 -26.53
CA ASP A 190 -5.85 12.98 -26.28
C ASP A 190 -5.75 12.77 -24.76
N ILE A 191 -6.59 11.88 -24.21
CA ILE A 191 -6.62 11.56 -22.78
C ILE A 191 -5.25 11.08 -22.31
N SER A 192 -4.44 10.49 -23.20
CA SER A 192 -3.10 10.03 -22.86
C SER A 192 -2.17 11.16 -22.44
N LEU A 193 -2.42 12.39 -22.90
CA LEU A 193 -1.69 13.60 -22.51
C LEU A 193 -2.26 14.25 -21.24
N LEU A 194 -3.42 13.80 -20.79
CA LEU A 194 -4.11 14.36 -19.63
C LEU A 194 -3.89 13.57 -18.35
N SER A 195 -3.81 12.24 -18.37
CA SER A 195 -3.54 11.47 -17.14
C SER A 195 -2.04 11.56 -16.78
N LEU A 196 -1.75 12.06 -15.59
CA LEU A 196 -0.39 12.31 -15.10
C LEU A 196 0.05 11.29 -14.03
N ILE A 197 -0.91 10.69 -13.31
CA ILE A 197 -0.64 9.75 -12.22
C ILE A 197 -0.35 8.35 -12.77
N ASP A 198 0.72 7.74 -12.27
CA ASP A 198 1.20 6.43 -12.71
C ASP A 198 1.83 5.64 -11.54
N VAL A 199 2.17 4.37 -11.77
CA VAL A 199 2.59 3.41 -10.74
C VAL A 199 3.99 3.68 -10.18
N ASP A 200 4.81 4.51 -10.85
CA ASP A 200 6.17 4.89 -10.43
C ASP A 200 6.20 5.81 -9.20
N ALA A 201 5.06 6.32 -8.78
CA ALA A 201 4.89 7.05 -7.52
C ALA A 201 4.84 6.15 -6.26
N PHE A 202 4.80 4.82 -6.43
CA PHE A 202 4.55 3.87 -5.34
C PHE A 202 5.80 3.05 -5.03
N TYR A 203 6.11 2.95 -3.73
CA TYR A 203 7.30 2.33 -3.19
C TYR A 203 6.90 1.34 -2.10
N GLY A 204 7.59 0.20 -2.03
CA GLY A 204 7.31 -0.83 -1.05
C GLY A 204 8.55 -1.58 -0.61
N ILE A 205 8.59 -2.03 0.64
CA ILE A 205 9.54 -3.04 1.10
C ILE A 205 8.75 -4.21 1.68
N GLU A 206 9.12 -5.43 1.31
CA GLU A 206 8.52 -6.64 1.83
C GLU A 206 9.59 -7.73 2.01
N LEU A 207 9.48 -8.49 3.10
CA LEU A 207 10.49 -9.46 3.52
C LEU A 207 10.46 -10.74 2.70
N GLU A 208 9.30 -11.14 2.18
CA GLU A 208 9.16 -12.33 1.35
C GLU A 208 9.10 -11.96 -0.15
N GLU A 209 9.65 -12.80 -1.04
CA GLU A 209 9.64 -12.50 -2.47
C GLU A 209 8.26 -12.65 -3.12
N PHE A 210 7.51 -13.70 -2.76
CA PHE A 210 6.22 -13.97 -3.41
C PHE A 210 5.22 -12.81 -3.33
N PRO A 211 5.06 -12.12 -2.17
CA PRO A 211 4.16 -10.97 -2.07
C PRO A 211 4.68 -9.73 -2.79
N VAL A 212 6.01 -9.56 -2.91
CA VAL A 212 6.62 -8.52 -3.77
C VAL A 212 6.11 -8.68 -5.21
N ARG A 213 6.19 -9.90 -5.76
CA ARG A 213 5.72 -10.19 -7.12
C ARG A 213 4.21 -9.95 -7.28
N ILE A 214 3.43 -10.32 -6.27
CA ILE A 214 1.99 -10.02 -6.26
C ILE A 214 1.75 -8.51 -6.28
N ALA A 215 2.47 -7.73 -5.46
CA ALA A 215 2.30 -6.29 -5.37
C ALA A 215 2.60 -5.59 -6.71
N GLU A 216 3.68 -6.00 -7.39
CA GLU A 216 4.05 -5.51 -8.73
C GLU A 216 2.92 -5.74 -9.74
N VAL A 217 2.49 -7.00 -9.89
CA VAL A 217 1.42 -7.38 -10.84
C VAL A 217 0.09 -6.72 -10.50
N ALA A 218 -0.27 -6.70 -9.22
CA ALA A 218 -1.55 -6.14 -8.77
C ALA A 218 -1.65 -4.63 -9.01
N LEU A 219 -0.54 -3.88 -8.92
CA LEU A 219 -0.51 -2.46 -9.27
C LEU A 219 -0.73 -2.23 -10.76
N TRP A 220 -0.11 -3.01 -11.65
CA TRP A 220 -0.37 -2.92 -13.09
C TRP A 220 -1.80 -3.33 -13.45
N LEU A 221 -2.35 -4.36 -12.81
CA LEU A 221 -3.75 -4.75 -13.02
C LEU A 221 -4.71 -3.64 -12.58
N THR A 222 -4.42 -2.99 -11.45
CA THR A 222 -5.20 -1.85 -10.98
C THR A 222 -5.05 -0.64 -11.90
N ASP A 223 -3.85 -0.38 -12.44
CA ASP A 223 -3.62 0.61 -13.49
C ASP A 223 -4.49 0.36 -14.72
N HIS A 224 -4.50 -0.88 -15.21
CA HIS A 224 -5.33 -1.23 -16.34
C HIS A 224 -6.83 -1.04 -16.04
N GLN A 225 -7.31 -1.47 -14.87
CA GLN A 225 -8.70 -1.23 -14.45
C GLN A 225 -9.03 0.26 -14.40
N MET A 226 -8.14 1.11 -13.87
CA MET A 226 -8.35 2.55 -13.82
C MET A 226 -8.26 3.22 -15.20
N ASN A 227 -7.44 2.68 -16.11
CA ASN A 227 -7.40 3.12 -17.50
C ASN A 227 -8.70 2.79 -18.24
N MET A 228 -9.32 1.66 -17.92
CA MET A 228 -10.65 1.30 -18.42
C MET A 228 -11.75 2.20 -17.85
N GLU A 229 -11.71 2.52 -16.54
CA GLU A 229 -12.63 3.51 -15.94
C GLU A 229 -12.50 4.90 -16.62
N LEU A 230 -11.26 5.37 -16.83
CA LEU A 230 -10.97 6.61 -17.54
C LEU A 230 -11.46 6.56 -19.00
N SER A 231 -11.21 5.45 -19.70
CA SER A 231 -11.65 5.25 -21.09
C SER A 231 -13.18 5.35 -21.20
N ALA A 232 -13.89 4.70 -20.28
CA ALA A 232 -15.35 4.72 -20.24
C ALA A 232 -15.92 6.11 -19.96
N GLU A 233 -15.32 6.89 -19.06
CA GLU A 233 -15.78 8.24 -18.71
C GLU A 233 -15.64 9.24 -19.87
N PHE A 234 -14.66 9.06 -20.75
CA PHE A 234 -14.38 10.01 -21.84
C PHE A 234 -14.63 9.47 -23.25
N GLY A 235 -14.95 8.18 -23.41
CA GLY A 235 -15.29 7.56 -24.68
C GLY A 235 -14.11 7.37 -25.65
N GLN A 236 -12.87 7.27 -25.14
CA GLN A 236 -11.68 6.98 -25.93
C GLN A 236 -10.90 5.83 -25.29
N THR A 237 -10.30 4.97 -26.11
CA THR A 237 -9.46 3.86 -25.60
C THR A 237 -8.15 4.41 -25.07
N TYR A 238 -7.88 4.18 -23.78
CA TYR A 238 -6.61 4.49 -23.13
C TYR A 238 -6.01 3.22 -22.54
N THR A 239 -4.78 2.88 -22.94
CA THR A 239 -4.02 1.75 -22.41
C THR A 239 -2.54 2.11 -22.27
N ARG A 240 -1.90 1.57 -21.23
CA ARG A 240 -0.47 1.75 -20.93
C ARG A 240 0.31 0.47 -21.24
N LEU A 241 0.20 0.00 -22.49
CA LEU A 241 1.03 -1.08 -23.02
C LEU A 241 1.96 -0.54 -24.11
N PRO A 242 3.25 -0.91 -24.12
CA PRO A 242 3.95 -1.76 -23.13
C PRO A 242 4.10 -1.05 -21.76
N LEU A 243 4.44 -1.81 -20.72
CA LEU A 243 4.54 -1.38 -19.33
C LEU A 243 5.79 -0.49 -19.12
N LYS A 244 5.74 0.77 -19.53
CA LYS A 244 6.93 1.66 -19.46
C LYS A 244 7.36 2.06 -18.04
N LYS A 245 6.45 1.98 -17.08
CA LYS A 245 6.65 2.39 -15.69
C LYS A 245 6.26 1.26 -14.76
N SER A 246 6.99 1.14 -13.66
CA SER A 246 6.80 0.13 -12.62
C SER A 246 6.81 0.78 -11.24
N ALA A 247 6.15 0.12 -10.29
CA ALA A 247 6.29 0.46 -8.89
C ALA A 247 7.66 0.00 -8.36
N HIS A 248 8.16 0.67 -7.33
CA HIS A 248 9.46 0.39 -6.72
C HIS A 248 9.29 -0.51 -5.50
N ILE A 249 8.98 -1.78 -5.72
CA ILE A 249 8.79 -2.77 -4.63
C ILE A 249 10.07 -3.58 -4.47
N VAL A 250 10.65 -3.57 -3.27
CA VAL A 250 11.93 -4.24 -2.99
C VAL A 250 11.72 -5.39 -2.02
N HIS A 251 12.28 -6.55 -2.38
CA HIS A 251 12.43 -7.69 -1.49
C HIS A 251 13.58 -7.44 -0.50
N GLY A 252 13.26 -7.26 0.79
CA GLY A 252 14.24 -7.03 1.83
C GLY A 252 13.66 -6.73 3.22
N ASN A 253 14.55 -6.65 4.21
CA ASN A 253 14.16 -6.32 5.58
C ASN A 253 14.14 -4.79 5.79
N ALA A 254 12.93 -4.23 5.87
CA ALA A 254 12.72 -2.79 6.02
C ALA A 254 13.38 -2.16 7.25
N LEU A 255 13.57 -2.90 8.35
CA LEU A 255 14.21 -2.38 9.55
C LEU A 255 15.73 -2.23 9.38
N ARG A 256 16.34 -3.04 8.50
CA ARG A 256 17.78 -3.01 8.20
C ARG A 256 18.14 -2.12 7.01
N MET A 257 17.22 -1.94 6.07
CA MET A 257 17.46 -1.15 4.86
C MET A 257 17.55 0.36 5.15
N ASP A 258 18.25 1.06 4.26
CA ASP A 258 18.20 2.52 4.18
C ASP A 258 16.99 2.93 3.33
N TRP A 259 15.98 3.53 3.98
CA TRP A 259 14.77 3.99 3.29
C TRP A 259 15.04 5.17 2.36
N GLU A 260 16.04 6.00 2.64
CA GLU A 260 16.36 7.17 1.82
C GLU A 260 17.03 6.79 0.50
N ALA A 261 17.81 5.69 0.50
CA ALA A 261 18.36 5.12 -0.71
C ALA A 261 17.28 4.58 -1.66
N LEU A 262 16.17 4.06 -1.14
CA LEU A 262 15.03 3.59 -1.94
C LEU A 262 14.08 4.72 -2.33
N VAL A 263 13.72 5.56 -1.36
CA VAL A 263 12.77 6.66 -1.53
C VAL A 263 13.48 7.94 -1.09
N PRO A 264 13.99 8.75 -2.03
CA PRO A 264 14.62 10.01 -1.66
C PRO A 264 13.64 10.95 -0.98
N LYS A 265 14.06 11.57 0.13
CA LYS A 265 13.23 12.55 0.84
C LYS A 265 12.88 13.74 -0.07
N PRO A 266 11.68 14.33 0.09
CA PRO A 266 11.35 15.59 -0.57
C PRO A 266 12.38 16.67 -0.27
N ALA A 267 12.60 17.60 -1.21
CA ALA A 267 13.52 18.69 -0.98
C ALA A 267 13.04 19.57 0.18
N ALA A 268 13.95 20.04 1.03
CA ALA A 268 13.61 20.86 2.21
C ALA A 268 12.86 22.17 1.87
N ALA A 269 12.96 22.65 0.63
CA ALA A 269 12.27 23.83 0.14
C ALA A 269 10.79 23.57 -0.24
N GLU A 270 10.36 22.31 -0.32
CA GLU A 270 8.98 21.96 -0.61
C GLU A 270 8.07 22.41 0.54
N LYS A 271 7.07 23.23 0.20
CA LYS A 271 6.13 23.78 1.18
C LYS A 271 5.03 22.79 1.56
N GLU A 272 4.83 21.76 0.75
CA GLU A 272 3.73 20.81 0.87
C GLU A 272 4.28 19.39 0.99
N ALA A 273 3.52 18.51 1.64
CA ALA A 273 3.87 17.10 1.74
C ALA A 273 3.69 16.42 0.37
N THR A 274 4.78 15.84 -0.15
CA THR A 274 4.79 15.10 -1.43
C THR A 274 5.14 13.63 -1.25
N LEU A 275 5.39 13.17 -0.03
CA LEU A 275 5.62 11.77 0.30
C LEU A 275 4.80 11.41 1.55
N PHE A 276 4.05 10.32 1.45
CA PHE A 276 3.29 9.74 2.55
C PHE A 276 3.79 8.32 2.85
N ILE A 277 3.92 8.00 4.14
CA ILE A 277 4.29 6.65 4.59
C ILE A 277 3.05 6.00 5.19
N LEU A 278 2.75 4.77 4.80
CA LEU A 278 1.54 4.09 5.24
C LEU A 278 1.73 2.59 5.20
N GLY A 279 1.09 1.86 6.12
CA GLY A 279 1.18 0.40 6.09
C GLY A 279 0.61 -0.27 7.33
N ASN A 280 0.70 -1.60 7.35
CA ASN A 280 0.33 -2.45 8.47
C ASN A 280 1.51 -3.37 8.80
N PRO A 281 2.53 -2.88 9.51
CA PRO A 281 3.70 -3.68 9.83
C PRO A 281 3.35 -4.85 10.78
N PRO A 282 4.18 -5.90 10.85
CA PRO A 282 3.86 -7.13 11.58
C PRO A 282 3.76 -6.93 13.09
N PHE A 283 2.77 -7.59 13.72
CA PHE A 283 2.57 -7.57 15.18
C PHE A 283 3.16 -8.83 15.80
N VAL A 284 4.25 -8.68 16.54
CA VAL A 284 4.92 -9.81 17.22
C VAL A 284 5.32 -9.37 18.62
N GLY A 285 4.51 -9.78 19.59
CA GLY A 285 4.73 -9.47 21.00
C GLY A 285 6.02 -10.10 21.56
N LYS A 286 6.53 -9.54 22.66
CA LYS A 286 7.85 -9.84 23.23
C LYS A 286 8.23 -11.33 23.35
N TYR A 287 7.29 -12.20 23.68
CA TYR A 287 7.55 -13.63 23.90
C TYR A 287 7.56 -14.47 22.61
N ASN A 288 7.11 -13.90 21.49
CA ASN A 288 6.97 -14.62 20.22
C ASN A 288 7.95 -14.16 19.14
N ARG A 289 8.79 -13.14 19.43
CA ARG A 289 9.80 -12.68 18.47
C ARG A 289 10.86 -13.76 18.27
N ASN A 290 11.24 -13.97 17.02
CA ASN A 290 12.40 -14.81 16.71
C ASN A 290 13.72 -14.04 16.95
N GLU A 291 14.85 -14.72 16.77
CA GLU A 291 16.18 -14.14 17.01
C GLU A 291 16.47 -12.95 16.08
N GLU A 292 16.08 -13.03 14.81
CA GLU A 292 16.31 -11.95 13.83
C GLU A 292 15.50 -10.70 14.17
N GLN A 293 14.21 -10.85 14.49
CA GLN A 293 13.33 -9.75 14.92
C GLN A 293 13.83 -9.11 16.22
N THR A 294 14.41 -9.92 17.13
CA THR A 294 15.03 -9.41 18.36
C THR A 294 16.29 -8.61 18.04
N ALA A 295 17.14 -9.10 17.13
CA ALA A 295 18.33 -8.39 16.68
C ALA A 295 17.97 -7.05 16.00
N ASP A 296 16.94 -7.03 15.16
CA ASP A 296 16.46 -5.82 14.48
C ASP A 296 16.06 -4.73 15.49
N MET A 297 15.30 -5.13 16.51
CA MET A 297 14.88 -4.21 17.57
C MET A 297 16.07 -3.68 18.36
N LEU A 298 17.05 -4.53 18.70
CA LEU A 298 18.24 -4.15 19.47
C LEU A 298 19.09 -3.09 18.75
N VAL A 299 19.17 -3.18 17.42
CA VAL A 299 19.89 -2.19 16.61
C VAL A 299 19.15 -0.85 16.59
N LEU A 300 17.83 -0.87 16.38
CA LEU A 300 17.02 0.36 16.26
C LEU A 300 16.83 1.10 17.58
N GLY A 301 16.69 0.37 18.68
CA GLY A 301 16.42 0.91 20.00
C GLY A 301 17.62 0.81 20.95
N ALA A 302 18.84 0.94 20.45
CA ALA A 302 20.06 0.76 21.23
C ALA A 302 20.14 1.72 22.45
N ASP A 303 19.51 2.88 22.37
CA ASP A 303 19.42 3.88 23.44
C ASP A 303 18.12 3.76 24.28
N LEU A 304 17.24 2.81 23.96
CA LEU A 304 15.93 2.66 24.60
C LEU A 304 15.94 1.58 25.70
N THR A 305 15.86 2.03 26.94
CA THR A 305 15.67 1.11 28.09
C THR A 305 14.28 0.48 28.04
N GLY A 306 14.18 -0.84 28.22
CA GLY A 306 12.90 -1.57 28.22
C GLY A 306 12.45 -2.07 26.84
N LEU A 307 13.28 -1.91 25.80
CA LEU A 307 13.04 -2.38 24.44
C LEU A 307 12.59 -3.86 24.34
N GLY A 308 13.08 -4.71 25.24
CA GLY A 308 12.71 -6.13 25.31
C GLY A 308 11.22 -6.39 25.50
N VAL A 309 10.45 -5.40 25.97
CA VAL A 309 9.00 -5.49 26.19
C VAL A 309 8.18 -5.11 24.96
N LEU A 310 8.74 -4.29 24.08
CA LEU A 310 8.01 -3.72 22.95
C LEU A 310 7.66 -4.77 21.91
N ASP A 311 6.45 -4.65 21.36
CA ASP A 311 6.01 -5.38 20.18
C ASP A 311 6.91 -5.02 18.97
N TYR A 312 7.12 -5.96 18.07
CA TYR A 312 7.95 -5.80 16.89
C TYR A 312 7.50 -4.64 15.98
N VAL A 313 6.19 -4.34 15.94
CA VAL A 313 5.65 -3.20 15.19
C VAL A 313 6.29 -1.86 15.59
N CYS A 314 6.78 -1.74 16.84
CA CYS A 314 7.46 -0.54 17.33
C CYS A 314 8.74 -0.21 16.55
N GLY A 315 9.40 -1.19 15.94
CA GLY A 315 10.60 -0.98 15.10
C GLY A 315 10.31 -0.05 13.92
N TRP A 316 9.12 -0.13 13.33
CA TRP A 316 8.72 0.77 12.23
C TRP A 316 8.50 2.21 12.70
N TYR A 317 8.03 2.42 13.94
CA TYR A 317 7.95 3.77 14.51
C TYR A 317 9.34 4.36 14.74
N MET A 318 10.29 3.57 15.25
CA MET A 318 11.68 4.00 15.43
C MET A 318 12.32 4.38 14.10
N LYS A 319 12.21 3.49 13.11
CA LYS A 319 12.77 3.71 11.76
C LYS A 319 12.13 4.90 11.05
N ALA A 320 10.80 5.02 11.12
CA ALA A 320 10.10 6.16 10.55
C ALA A 320 10.51 7.48 11.22
N THR A 321 10.69 7.50 12.55
CA THR A 321 11.08 8.72 13.27
C THR A 321 12.42 9.28 12.77
N GLU A 322 13.40 8.41 12.54
CA GLU A 322 14.69 8.79 11.96
C GLU A 322 14.51 9.36 10.54
N TYR A 323 13.74 8.66 9.71
CA TYR A 323 13.50 9.05 8.32
C TYR A 323 12.70 10.36 8.19
N LEU A 324 11.74 10.63 9.09
CA LEU A 324 10.89 11.81 9.04
C LEU A 324 11.61 13.11 9.45
N ARG A 325 12.76 13.02 10.12
CA ARG A 325 13.47 14.17 10.70
C ARG A 325 13.75 15.26 9.67
N GLY A 326 13.32 16.49 9.96
CA GLY A 326 13.53 17.66 9.10
C GLY A 326 12.64 17.71 7.85
N THR A 327 11.63 16.84 7.75
CA THR A 327 10.75 16.75 6.56
C THR A 327 9.31 17.19 6.86
N LYS A 328 8.49 17.28 5.81
CA LYS A 328 7.03 17.45 5.88
C LYS A 328 6.26 16.16 5.64
N ILE A 329 6.94 15.02 5.69
CA ILE A 329 6.35 13.70 5.48
C ILE A 329 5.42 13.39 6.66
N GLN A 330 4.26 12.83 6.36
CA GLN A 330 3.36 12.26 7.36
C GLN A 330 3.31 10.74 7.17
N ALA A 331 3.31 10.01 8.29
CA ALA A 331 3.23 8.56 8.31
C ALA A 331 1.92 8.12 8.98
N ALA A 332 1.37 6.96 8.61
CA ALA A 332 0.32 6.32 9.38
C ALA A 332 0.44 4.80 9.38
N PHE A 333 0.54 4.23 10.58
CA PHE A 333 0.61 2.77 10.74
C PHE A 333 -0.60 2.22 11.46
N VAL A 334 -1.08 1.07 10.97
CA VAL A 334 -1.90 0.16 11.76
C VAL A 334 -0.98 -0.53 12.78
N SER A 335 -1.45 -0.70 14.01
CA SER A 335 -0.70 -1.38 15.05
C SER A 335 -1.60 -2.12 16.02
N THR A 336 -1.05 -3.09 16.75
CA THR A 336 -1.72 -3.61 17.96
C THR A 336 -1.99 -2.46 18.92
N ASN A 337 -3.18 -2.42 19.51
CA ASN A 337 -3.55 -1.39 20.48
C ASN A 337 -2.65 -1.38 21.73
N SER A 338 -1.92 -2.47 21.98
CA SER A 338 -1.01 -2.60 23.11
C SER A 338 0.13 -1.57 23.12
N ILE A 339 0.55 -1.01 21.97
CA ILE A 339 1.57 0.05 21.94
C ILE A 339 1.08 1.39 22.50
N THR A 340 -0.23 1.53 22.71
CA THR A 340 -0.89 2.71 23.30
C THR A 340 -1.48 2.41 24.68
N GLN A 341 -1.09 1.28 25.30
CA GLN A 341 -1.63 0.81 26.56
C GLN A 341 -0.52 0.27 27.48
N GLY A 342 -0.77 0.29 28.79
CA GLY A 342 0.05 -0.40 29.79
C GLY A 342 1.55 -0.09 29.72
N GLU A 343 2.36 -1.14 29.89
CA GLU A 343 3.82 -1.06 29.99
C GLU A 343 4.49 -0.54 28.71
N GLN A 344 4.02 -0.96 27.53
CA GLN A 344 4.63 -0.56 26.25
C GLN A 344 4.51 0.93 26.00
N ALA A 345 3.35 1.52 26.33
CA ALA A 345 3.16 2.96 26.17
C ALA A 345 4.12 3.78 27.06
N GLY A 346 4.40 3.26 28.26
CA GLY A 346 5.36 3.82 29.21
C GLY A 346 6.82 3.82 28.75
N ILE A 347 7.15 3.03 27.72
CA ILE A 347 8.51 2.83 27.21
C ILE A 347 8.68 3.52 25.85
N LEU A 348 7.79 3.22 24.89
CA LEU A 348 7.92 3.68 23.51
C LEU A 348 7.74 5.19 23.38
N TRP A 349 6.66 5.73 23.94
CA TRP A 349 6.25 7.11 23.67
C TRP A 349 7.14 8.19 24.27
N PRO A 350 7.71 8.05 25.48
CA PRO A 350 8.69 9.01 25.98
C PRO A 350 9.84 9.19 24.99
N TRP A 351 10.32 8.09 24.40
CA TRP A 351 11.37 8.12 23.39
C TRP A 351 10.89 8.81 22.11
N LEU A 352 9.74 8.41 21.55
CA LEU A 352 9.19 9.04 20.33
C LEU A 352 8.95 10.54 20.49
N LEU A 353 8.33 10.96 21.60
CA LEU A 353 8.03 12.36 21.89
C LEU A 353 9.31 13.20 22.01
N ASN A 354 10.36 12.64 22.63
CA ASN A 354 11.67 13.28 22.75
C ASN A 354 12.37 13.45 21.40
N GLN A 355 12.09 12.57 20.43
CA GLN A 355 12.54 12.72 19.04
C GLN A 355 11.69 13.73 18.23
N GLY A 356 10.72 14.39 18.86
CA GLY A 356 9.85 15.38 18.22
C GLY A 356 8.61 14.79 17.55
N MET A 357 8.32 13.50 17.74
CA MET A 357 7.15 12.86 17.16
C MET A 357 5.85 13.46 17.71
N ARG A 358 4.87 13.67 16.83
CA ARG A 358 3.53 14.17 17.16
C ARG A 358 2.48 13.32 16.47
N ILE A 359 1.42 12.98 17.20
CA ILE A 359 0.24 12.31 16.65
C ILE A 359 -0.68 13.38 16.07
N ASN A 360 -1.01 13.24 14.79
CA ASN A 360 -1.82 14.16 14.01
C ASN A 360 -3.23 13.61 13.75
N PHE A 361 -3.38 12.30 13.65
CA PHE A 361 -4.69 11.65 13.72
C PHE A 361 -4.57 10.26 14.31
N ALA A 362 -5.66 9.72 14.84
CA ALA A 362 -5.66 8.34 15.31
C ALA A 362 -7.04 7.68 15.24
N HIS A 363 -7.07 6.38 14.95
CA HIS A 363 -8.20 5.53 15.27
C HIS A 363 -7.95 4.83 16.58
N ARG A 364 -8.88 4.98 17.53
CA ARG A 364 -8.90 4.24 18.80
C ARG A 364 -9.20 2.76 18.55
N THR A 365 -9.19 1.98 19.62
CA THR A 365 -9.27 0.52 19.55
C THR A 365 -10.49 0.05 18.74
N PHE A 366 -10.24 -0.70 17.66
CA PHE A 366 -11.26 -1.43 16.90
C PHE A 366 -10.83 -2.87 16.64
N LYS A 367 -11.78 -3.75 16.38
CA LYS A 367 -11.54 -5.16 16.07
C LYS A 367 -11.08 -5.29 14.63
N TRP A 368 -9.92 -5.91 14.43
CA TRP A 368 -9.41 -6.20 13.10
C TRP A 368 -10.16 -7.36 12.45
N SER A 369 -10.55 -7.19 11.19
CA SER A 369 -11.21 -8.23 10.40
C SER A 369 -10.90 -8.05 8.93
N ASN A 370 -10.72 -9.17 8.23
CA ASN A 370 -10.68 -9.23 6.76
C ASN A 370 -11.60 -10.36 6.26
N GLU A 371 -11.70 -10.50 4.95
CA GLU A 371 -12.59 -11.43 4.23
C GLU A 371 -12.01 -12.84 4.05
N ALA A 372 -10.78 -13.12 4.51
CA ALA A 372 -10.16 -14.44 4.41
C ALA A 372 -10.58 -15.42 5.50
N ARG A 373 -10.25 -16.70 5.28
CA ARG A 373 -10.40 -17.76 6.28
C ARG A 373 -9.31 -17.62 7.37
N GLY A 374 -9.72 -17.78 8.63
CA GLY A 374 -8.80 -17.82 9.78
C GLY A 374 -8.30 -16.43 10.21
N ASN A 375 -9.23 -15.49 10.39
CA ASN A 375 -8.96 -14.12 10.84
C ASN A 375 -8.20 -14.07 12.16
N ALA A 376 -7.20 -13.19 12.24
CA ALA A 376 -6.56 -12.88 13.50
C ALA A 376 -7.56 -12.19 14.43
N HIS A 377 -7.68 -12.68 15.67
CA HIS A 377 -8.48 -12.04 16.71
C HIS A 377 -7.64 -10.97 17.42
N VAL A 378 -7.39 -9.85 16.74
CA VAL A 378 -6.58 -8.75 17.27
C VAL A 378 -7.37 -7.44 17.28
N TYR A 379 -7.08 -6.63 18.29
CA TYR A 379 -7.55 -5.26 18.38
C TYR A 379 -6.45 -4.32 17.90
N CYS A 380 -6.80 -3.42 17.00
CA CYS A 380 -5.87 -2.50 16.37
C CYS A 380 -6.18 -1.06 16.75
N VAL A 381 -5.15 -0.23 16.57
CA VAL A 381 -5.23 1.23 16.47
C VAL A 381 -4.65 1.64 15.11
N ILE A 382 -4.97 2.85 14.67
CA ILE A 382 -4.25 3.51 13.57
C ILE A 382 -3.66 4.78 14.14
N ILE A 383 -2.39 5.03 13.88
CA ILE A 383 -1.70 6.21 14.40
C ILE A 383 -1.08 6.93 13.22
N GLY A 384 -1.61 8.11 12.92
CA GLY A 384 -1.04 9.06 11.98
C GLY A 384 -0.15 10.06 12.70
N PHE A 385 1.11 10.15 12.29
CA PHE A 385 2.13 10.90 13.00
C PHE A 385 3.13 11.57 12.07
N ALA A 386 3.82 12.58 12.59
CA ALA A 386 4.91 13.28 11.92
C ALA A 386 5.84 13.93 12.96
N VAL A 387 6.94 14.54 12.51
CA VAL A 387 7.82 15.38 13.36
C VAL A 387 7.33 16.83 13.49
N PHE A 388 6.04 17.07 13.23
CA PHE A 388 5.38 18.36 13.33
C PHE A 388 3.89 18.16 13.63
N ASP A 389 3.28 19.15 14.29
CA ASP A 389 1.84 19.17 14.53
C ASP A 389 1.08 19.55 13.26
N ALA A 390 0.08 18.74 12.90
CA ALA A 390 -0.91 19.10 11.91
C ALA A 390 -1.78 20.26 12.43
N PRO A 391 -2.27 21.15 11.54
CA PRO A 391 -3.13 22.27 11.94
C PRO A 391 -4.46 21.80 12.55
N ILE A 392 -4.93 20.61 12.17
CA ILE A 392 -6.16 19.99 12.67
C ILE A 392 -5.82 18.55 13.06
N LYS A 393 -6.06 18.20 14.34
CA LYS A 393 -5.92 16.83 14.83
C LYS A 393 -7.27 16.13 14.89
N ARG A 394 -7.32 14.90 14.36
CA ARG A 394 -8.54 14.11 14.19
C ARG A 394 -8.45 12.80 14.97
N LEU A 395 -9.37 12.58 15.90
CA LEU A 395 -9.47 11.35 16.66
C LEU A 395 -10.73 10.60 16.25
N TYR A 396 -10.59 9.34 15.85
CA TYR A 396 -11.70 8.48 15.46
C TYR A 396 -11.99 7.50 16.59
N ASP A 397 -13.14 7.66 17.24
CA ASP A 397 -13.58 6.81 18.34
C ASP A 397 -14.66 5.82 17.90
N TYR A 398 -14.85 4.75 18.67
CA TYR A 398 -15.72 3.65 18.34
C TYR A 398 -16.66 3.33 19.50
N GLU A 399 -17.98 3.46 19.29
CA GLU A 399 -18.98 3.06 20.29
C GLU A 399 -18.85 1.59 20.67
N THR A 400 -18.62 0.74 19.65
CA THR A 400 -18.23 -0.65 19.83
C THR A 400 -17.02 -0.96 18.95
N PRO A 401 -16.12 -1.88 19.33
CA PRO A 401 -14.94 -2.18 18.53
C PRO A 401 -15.23 -2.68 17.10
N THR A 402 -16.44 -3.12 16.81
CA THR A 402 -16.87 -3.56 15.47
C THR A 402 -17.65 -2.51 14.69
N GLY A 403 -18.02 -1.41 15.34
CA GLY A 403 -18.81 -0.32 14.75
C GLY A 403 -18.02 0.56 13.77
N GLU A 404 -18.71 1.55 13.23
CA GLU A 404 -18.10 2.58 12.40
C GLU A 404 -17.46 3.69 13.26
N PRO A 405 -16.36 4.31 12.79
CA PRO A 405 -15.69 5.37 13.54
C PRO A 405 -16.52 6.66 13.57
N MET A 406 -16.51 7.35 14.71
CA MET A 406 -16.96 8.73 14.83
C MET A 406 -15.74 9.65 14.92
N GLU A 407 -15.68 10.65 14.04
CA GLU A 407 -14.62 11.68 14.08
C GLU A 407 -14.87 12.69 15.20
N ILE A 408 -13.82 12.99 15.95
CA ILE A 408 -13.75 13.98 17.03
C ILE A 408 -12.55 14.87 16.75
N LEU A 409 -12.77 16.19 16.72
CA LEU A 409 -11.67 17.14 16.68
C LEU A 409 -10.98 17.20 18.04
N ALA A 410 -9.66 17.03 18.04
CA ALA A 410 -8.86 16.99 19.26
C ALA A 410 -7.89 18.18 19.31
N ARG A 411 -7.63 18.70 20.52
CA ARG A 411 -6.60 19.73 20.71
C ARG A 411 -5.20 19.12 20.70
N ASN A 412 -5.07 17.96 21.33
CA ASN A 412 -3.89 17.12 21.25
C ASN A 412 -4.32 15.65 21.10
N ILE A 413 -3.45 14.78 20.61
CA ILE A 413 -3.67 13.34 20.68
C ILE A 413 -2.44 12.78 21.38
N ASN A 414 -2.64 12.33 22.62
CA ASN A 414 -1.53 11.87 23.45
C ASN A 414 -1.17 10.40 23.15
N PRO A 415 -0.11 9.86 23.77
CA PRO A 415 0.32 8.45 23.67
C PRO A 415 -0.74 7.36 23.91
N TYR A 416 -1.86 7.70 24.57
CA TYR A 416 -2.96 6.79 24.86
C TYR A 416 -4.19 7.05 23.96
N LEU A 417 -3.99 7.82 22.89
CA LEU A 417 -4.98 8.20 21.88
C LEU A 417 -6.19 8.92 22.47
N VAL A 418 -5.97 9.81 23.45
CA VAL A 418 -7.00 10.68 24.03
C VAL A 418 -6.65 12.15 23.85
N ASP A 419 -7.66 13.02 23.87
CA ASP A 419 -7.48 14.48 23.86
C ASP A 419 -7.05 14.98 25.24
N ALA A 420 -5.74 14.90 25.50
CA ALA A 420 -5.12 15.30 26.76
C ALA A 420 -3.64 15.70 26.53
N ALA A 421 -2.99 16.20 27.58
CA ALA A 421 -1.55 16.48 27.55
C ALA A 421 -0.71 15.20 27.35
N ASP A 422 0.52 15.37 26.85
CA ASP A 422 1.50 14.30 26.63
C ASP A 422 2.15 13.82 27.94
N ILE A 423 1.33 13.33 28.86
CA ILE A 423 1.77 12.70 30.10
C ILE A 423 1.84 11.20 29.86
N VAL A 424 3.02 10.61 30.07
CA VAL A 424 3.23 9.17 30.00
C VAL A 424 3.38 8.59 31.41
N ILE A 425 2.67 7.50 31.68
CA ILE A 425 2.72 6.78 32.95
C ILE A 425 3.77 5.67 32.84
N SER A 426 4.88 5.82 33.57
CA SER A 426 5.94 4.82 33.63
C SER A 426 5.68 3.75 34.70
N ASN A 427 6.25 2.56 34.48
CA ASN A 427 6.18 1.47 35.45
C ASN A 427 6.90 1.85 36.76
N ARG A 428 6.35 1.44 37.90
CA ARG A 428 6.93 1.67 39.23
C ARG A 428 6.81 0.40 40.06
N SER A 429 7.90 0.03 40.74
CA SER A 429 7.92 -1.07 41.71
C SER A 429 7.40 -0.67 43.09
N ARG A 430 7.14 0.63 43.32
CA ARG A 430 6.60 1.18 44.57
C ARG A 430 5.45 2.16 44.28
N PRO A 431 4.34 2.09 45.05
CA PRO A 431 3.23 3.04 44.93
C PRO A 431 3.66 4.50 45.10
N ILE A 432 2.91 5.41 44.48
CA ILE A 432 3.17 6.86 44.55
C ILE A 432 2.58 7.46 45.83
N CYS A 433 1.51 6.87 46.35
CA CYS A 433 0.87 7.22 47.60
C CYS A 433 0.81 6.02 48.54
N SER A 434 0.50 6.26 49.81
CA SER A 434 0.30 5.20 50.81
C SER A 434 -0.96 4.43 50.48
N VAL A 435 -0.81 3.31 49.78
CA VAL A 435 -1.87 2.32 49.53
C VAL A 435 -1.62 1.10 50.42
N PRO A 436 -2.69 0.44 50.93
CA PRO A 436 -2.57 -0.73 51.81
C PRO A 436 -1.83 -1.92 51.17
#